data_AF-A0A957HZF3-F1
#
_entry.id   AF-A0A957HZF3-F1
#
_cell.length_a   1.000
_cell.length_b   1.000
_cell.length_c   1.000
_cell.angle_alpha   90.00
_cell.angle_beta   90.00
_cell.angle_gamma   90.00
#
_symmetry.space_group_name_H-M   'P 1'
#
loop_
_entity.id
_entity.type
_entity.pdbx_description
1 polymer ?
#
loop_
_entity_poly.entity_id
_entity_poly.type
_entity_poly.pdbx_seq_one_letter_code
_entity_poly.pdbx_strand_id
1 'polypeptide(L)'
;MRLEKVHEAELERRKGSARKTVIQVIWLLISFVIAYFVSTLVIFSPDNGLLTHDQVYRTLQLSRSSIKEWMITGAIMIIIVFFMQMFLVIGFALASGEGRRRPGTPSLYSRHKDPQDSRFD
;
A
#
# COMPACT_ATOMS: atom_id res chain seq x y z
N MET A 1 -17.66 33.17 13.22
CA MET A 1 -18.20 32.61 11.96
C MET A 1 -17.17 32.27 10.86
N ARG A 2 -16.15 33.09 10.54
CA ARG A 2 -15.12 32.69 9.53
C ARG A 2 -14.07 31.71 10.08
N LEU A 3 -13.66 31.88 11.34
CA LEU A 3 -12.65 31.03 12.01
C LEU A 3 -13.18 29.63 12.35
N GLU A 4 -14.42 29.50 12.83
CA GLU A 4 -15.03 28.19 13.15
C GLU A 4 -15.13 27.28 11.94
N LYS A 5 -15.55 27.82 10.78
CA LYS A 5 -15.64 27.06 9.52
C LYS A 5 -14.27 26.61 8.99
N VAL A 6 -13.20 27.34 9.27
CA VAL A 6 -11.83 26.94 8.92
C VAL A 6 -11.35 25.81 9.85
N HIS A 7 -11.67 25.91 11.13
CA HIS A 7 -11.33 24.89 12.11
C HIS A 7 -12.07 23.56 11.89
N GLU A 8 -13.36 23.63 11.51
CA GLU A 8 -14.16 22.45 11.12
C GLU A 8 -13.61 21.78 9.85
N ALA A 9 -13.23 22.55 8.83
CA ALA A 9 -12.63 22.00 7.61
C ALA A 9 -11.26 21.33 7.85
N GLU A 10 -10.46 21.85 8.79
CA GLU A 10 -9.22 21.21 9.22
C GLU A 10 -9.47 19.92 10.01
N LEU A 11 -10.48 19.90 10.88
CA LEU A 11 -10.88 18.69 11.62
C LEU A 11 -11.40 17.59 10.68
N GLU A 12 -12.18 17.94 9.66
CA GLU A 12 -12.64 17.00 8.64
C GLU A 12 -11.50 16.45 7.79
N ARG A 13 -10.55 17.31 7.37
CA ARG A 13 -9.34 16.87 6.67
C ARG A 13 -8.50 15.90 7.50
N ARG A 14 -8.33 16.17 8.80
CA ARG A 14 -7.60 15.28 9.73
C ARG A 14 -8.31 13.94 9.92
N LYS A 15 -9.63 13.93 10.06
CA LYS A 15 -10.43 12.70 10.16
C LYS A 15 -10.34 11.86 8.88
N GLY A 16 -10.36 12.50 7.70
CA GLY A 16 -10.19 11.83 6.41
C GLY A 16 -8.82 11.18 6.23
N SER A 17 -7.75 11.85 6.66
CA SER A 17 -6.38 11.31 6.62
C SER A 17 -6.20 10.14 7.59
N ALA A 18 -6.69 10.26 8.83
CA ALA A 18 -6.58 9.20 9.84
C ALA A 18 -7.26 7.90 9.41
N ARG A 19 -8.46 7.97 8.79
CA ARG A 19 -9.18 6.78 8.32
C ARG A 19 -8.41 6.05 7.21
N LYS A 20 -7.77 6.78 6.31
CA LYS A 20 -6.93 6.19 5.25
C LYS A 20 -5.71 5.48 5.83
N THR A 21 -5.04 6.09 6.81
CA THR A 21 -3.89 5.48 7.50
C THR A 21 -4.29 4.20 8.24
N VAL A 22 -5.43 4.18 8.93
CA VAL A 22 -5.91 2.97 9.62
C VAL A 22 -6.17 1.83 8.63
N ILE A 23 -6.83 2.11 7.50
CA ILE A 23 -7.06 1.10 6.46
C ILE A 23 -5.74 0.58 5.89
N GLN A 24 -4.77 1.47 5.64
CA GLN A 24 -3.46 1.10 5.14
C GLN A 24 -2.68 0.23 6.13
N VAL A 25 -2.73 0.53 7.43
CA VAL A 25 -2.08 -0.29 8.47
C VAL A 25 -2.73 -1.67 8.59
N ILE A 26 -4.07 -1.74 8.58
CA ILE A 26 -4.79 -3.02 8.58
C ILE A 26 -4.41 -3.84 7.33
N TRP A 27 -4.39 -3.21 6.16
CA TRP A 27 -3.99 -3.88 4.93
C TRP A 27 -2.54 -4.36 4.96
N LEU A 28 -1.63 -3.56 5.50
CA LEU A 28 -0.23 -3.94 5.68
C LEU A 28 -0.10 -5.18 6.57
N LEU A 29 -0.83 -5.23 7.69
CA LEU A 29 -0.84 -6.40 8.57
C LEU A 29 -1.36 -7.64 7.85
N ILE A 30 -2.49 -7.52 7.13
CA ILE A 30 -3.05 -8.62 6.34
C ILE A 30 -2.04 -9.09 5.28
N SER A 31 -1.43 -8.15 4.55
CA SER A 31 -0.43 -8.44 3.53
C SER A 31 0.78 -9.17 4.11
N PHE A 32 1.23 -8.77 5.30
CA PHE A 32 2.36 -9.40 5.98
C PHE A 32 2.05 -10.84 6.40
N VAL A 33 0.86 -11.07 6.97
CA VAL A 33 0.40 -12.42 7.33
C VAL A 33 0.31 -13.30 6.09
N ILE A 34 -0.30 -12.81 5.01
CA ILE A 34 -0.41 -13.58 3.76
C ILE A 34 0.98 -13.84 3.18
N ALA A 35 1.89 -12.85 3.16
CA ALA A 35 3.25 -13.03 2.68
C ALA A 35 4.01 -14.09 3.48
N TYR A 36 3.83 -14.15 4.79
CA TYR A 36 4.39 -15.22 5.61
C TYR A 36 3.85 -16.59 5.19
N PHE A 37 2.54 -16.74 5.07
CA PHE A 37 1.94 -18.02 4.67
C PHE A 37 2.36 -18.44 3.26
N VAL A 38 2.34 -17.53 2.30
CA VAL A 38 2.74 -17.82 0.91
C VAL A 38 4.22 -18.19 0.84
N SER A 39 5.09 -17.41 1.47
CA SER A 39 6.53 -17.72 1.46
C SER A 39 6.84 -19.04 2.15
N THR A 40 6.19 -19.36 3.26
CA THR A 40 6.52 -20.56 4.06
C THR A 40 5.82 -21.82 3.55
N LEU A 41 4.55 -21.76 3.18
CA LEU A 41 3.74 -22.94 2.81
C LEU A 41 3.66 -23.20 1.31
N VAL A 42 3.91 -22.20 0.47
CA VAL A 42 3.82 -22.33 -0.99
C VAL A 42 5.19 -22.30 -1.62
N ILE A 43 6.02 -21.30 -1.27
CA ILE A 43 7.34 -21.14 -1.87
C ILE A 43 8.33 -22.14 -1.28
N PHE A 44 8.55 -22.11 0.04
CA PHE A 44 9.54 -22.92 0.74
C PHE A 44 8.96 -24.15 1.46
N SER A 45 7.85 -24.68 0.97
CA SER A 45 7.22 -25.85 1.59
C SER A 45 8.15 -27.08 1.57
N PRO A 46 8.26 -27.84 2.67
CA PRO A 46 9.17 -29.00 2.74
C PRO A 46 8.85 -30.10 1.73
N ASP A 47 7.57 -30.33 1.45
CA ASP A 47 7.12 -31.50 0.66
C ASP A 47 6.88 -31.17 -0.81
N ASN A 48 6.36 -29.98 -1.13
CA ASN A 48 5.95 -29.57 -2.48
C ASN A 48 6.22 -28.08 -2.76
N GLY A 49 7.25 -27.51 -2.14
CA GLY A 49 7.59 -26.09 -2.34
C GLY A 49 8.02 -25.79 -3.77
N LEU A 50 7.62 -24.63 -4.29
CA LEU A 50 8.07 -24.15 -5.61
C LEU A 50 9.60 -23.96 -5.68
N LEU A 51 10.21 -23.59 -4.55
CA LEU A 51 11.64 -23.28 -4.45
C LEU A 51 12.19 -23.90 -3.17
N THR A 52 13.38 -24.49 -3.26
CA THR A 52 14.15 -24.86 -2.08
C THR A 52 15.23 -23.83 -1.78
N HIS A 53 15.59 -23.65 -0.51
CA HIS A 53 16.68 -22.74 -0.15
C HIS A 53 17.99 -23.10 -0.87
N ASP A 54 18.28 -24.39 -1.10
CA ASP A 54 19.47 -24.81 -1.85
C ASP A 54 19.47 -24.28 -3.30
N GLN A 55 18.33 -24.34 -3.99
CA GLN A 55 18.20 -23.76 -5.33
C GLN A 55 18.47 -22.26 -5.32
N VAL A 56 17.99 -21.54 -4.30
CA VAL A 56 18.21 -20.09 -4.17
C VAL A 56 19.70 -19.79 -3.94
N TYR A 57 20.36 -20.52 -3.03
CA TYR A 57 21.80 -20.35 -2.78
C TYR A 57 22.63 -20.60 -4.04
N ARG A 58 22.33 -21.65 -4.80
CA ARG A 58 23.05 -21.98 -6.05
C ARG A 58 22.80 -20.94 -7.14
N THR A 59 21.55 -20.55 -7.35
CA THR A 59 21.17 -19.63 -8.43
C THR A 59 21.75 -18.24 -8.20
N LEU A 60 21.74 -17.76 -6.96
CA LEU A 60 22.26 -16.45 -6.59
C LEU A 60 23.74 -16.47 -6.18
N GLN A 61 24.40 -17.63 -6.29
CA GLN A 61 25.80 -17.85 -5.87
C GLN A 61 26.07 -17.33 -4.45
N LEU A 62 25.10 -17.50 -3.56
CA LEU A 62 25.18 -17.01 -2.18
C LEU A 62 25.88 -18.05 -1.31
N SER A 63 26.80 -17.58 -0.46
CA SER A 63 27.39 -18.44 0.56
C SER A 63 26.40 -18.68 1.70
N ARG A 64 26.13 -19.96 1.99
CA ARG A 64 25.35 -20.40 3.16
C ARG A 64 25.96 -19.94 4.49
N SER A 65 27.26 -19.64 4.53
CA SER A 65 27.92 -19.11 5.73
C SER A 65 27.53 -17.67 6.05
N SER A 66 27.20 -16.89 5.01
CA SER A 66 27.02 -15.44 5.12
C SER A 66 25.56 -15.04 5.18
N ILE A 67 24.67 -15.81 4.54
CA ILE A 67 23.23 -15.53 4.49
C ILE A 67 22.48 -16.69 5.11
N LYS A 68 21.63 -16.39 6.09
CA LYS A 68 20.76 -17.36 6.75
C LYS A 68 19.44 -17.49 6.00
N GLU A 69 18.81 -18.66 6.09
CA GLU A 69 17.57 -18.98 5.38
C GLU A 69 16.42 -18.01 5.70
N TRP A 70 16.30 -17.60 6.98
CA TRP A 70 15.28 -16.62 7.39
C TRP A 70 15.45 -15.26 6.71
N MET A 71 16.66 -14.88 6.30
CA MET A 71 16.91 -13.63 5.58
C MET A 71 16.38 -13.72 4.15
N ILE A 72 16.57 -14.88 3.49
CA ILE A 72 16.04 -15.14 2.15
C ILE A 72 14.52 -15.13 2.18
N THR A 73 13.93 -15.84 3.15
CA THR A 73 12.48 -15.86 3.33
C THR A 73 11.95 -14.45 3.64
N GLY A 74 12.62 -13.69 4.50
CA GLY A 74 12.27 -12.29 4.79
C GLY A 74 12.34 -11.38 3.56
N ALA A 75 13.38 -11.51 2.73
CA ALA A 75 13.49 -10.75 1.49
C ALA A 75 12.34 -11.06 0.52
N ILE A 76 11.97 -12.33 0.36
CA ILE A 76 10.83 -12.74 -0.47
C ILE A 76 9.50 -12.23 0.11
N MET A 77 9.33 -12.27 1.44
CA MET A 77 8.15 -11.69 2.08
C MET A 77 8.02 -10.20 1.77
N ILE A 78 9.11 -9.43 1.83
CA ILE A 78 9.10 -8.00 1.49
C ILE A 78 8.66 -7.79 0.04
N ILE A 79 9.16 -8.60 -0.90
CA ILE A 79 8.75 -8.53 -2.31
C ILE A 79 7.25 -8.80 -2.45
N ILE A 80 6.72 -9.85 -1.81
CA ILE A 80 5.28 -10.17 -1.86
C ILE A 80 4.45 -9.04 -1.26
N VAL A 81 4.83 -8.52 -0.09
CA VAL A 81 4.14 -7.39 0.54
C VAL A 81 4.16 -6.18 -0.38
N PHE A 82 5.29 -5.86 -1.01
CA PHE A 82 5.39 -4.76 -1.95
C PHE A 82 4.42 -4.91 -3.13
N PHE A 83 4.33 -6.10 -3.72
CA PHE A 83 3.33 -6.39 -4.76
C PHE A 83 1.90 -6.22 -4.25
N MET A 84 1.58 -6.71 -3.06
CA MET A 84 0.24 -6.53 -2.47
C MET A 84 -0.10 -5.06 -2.17
N GLN A 85 0.88 -4.26 -1.77
CA GLN A 85 0.69 -2.82 -1.57
C GLN A 85 0.44 -2.10 -2.90
N MET A 86 1.11 -2.51 -3.99
CA MET A 86 0.81 -1.96 -5.31
C MET A 86 -0.65 -2.17 -5.72
N PHE A 87 -1.21 -3.36 -5.45
CA PHE A 87 -2.62 -3.62 -5.71
C PHE A 87 -3.55 -2.73 -4.89
N LEU A 88 -3.21 -2.44 -3.62
CA LEU A 88 -4.00 -1.49 -2.83
C LEU A 88 -3.91 -0.07 -3.39
N VAL A 89 -2.73 0.38 -3.82
CA VAL A 89 -2.58 1.72 -4.41
C VAL A 89 -3.44 1.84 -5.68
N ILE A 90 -3.38 0.85 -6.56
CA ILE A 90 -4.20 0.81 -7.78
C ILE A 90 -5.69 0.71 -7.44
N GLY A 91 -6.06 -0.18 -6.51
CA GLY A 91 -7.44 -0.32 -6.04
C GLY A 91 -7.99 0.97 -5.44
N PHE A 92 -7.18 1.68 -4.65
CA PHE A 92 -7.53 2.98 -4.09
C PHE A 92 -7.66 4.05 -5.18
N ALA A 93 -6.78 4.04 -6.19
CA ALA A 93 -6.87 4.95 -7.33
C ALA A 93 -8.16 4.73 -8.15
N LEU A 94 -8.60 3.48 -8.31
CA LEU A 94 -9.80 3.13 -9.09
C LEU A 94 -11.10 3.30 -8.28
N ALA A 95 -11.10 2.94 -7.00
CA ALA A 95 -12.31 2.90 -6.17
C ALA A 95 -12.56 4.19 -5.37
N SER A 96 -11.53 4.97 -5.03
CA SER A 96 -11.73 6.21 -4.28
C SER A 96 -12.27 7.32 -5.17
N GLY A 97 -13.29 8.05 -4.67
CA GLY A 97 -13.82 9.22 -5.36
C GLY A 97 -12.80 10.35 -5.53
N GLU A 98 -11.69 10.36 -4.79
CA GLU A 98 -10.56 11.27 -4.98
C GLU A 98 -9.64 10.84 -6.14
N GLY A 99 -9.52 9.55 -6.44
CA GLY A 99 -8.82 9.05 -7.65
C GLY A 99 -9.63 9.22 -8.93
N ARG A 100 -10.97 9.24 -8.83
CA ARG A 100 -11.89 9.56 -9.93
C ARG A 100 -12.13 11.06 -10.15
N ARG A 101 -11.68 11.92 -9.24
CA ARG A 101 -11.78 13.37 -9.43
C ARG A 101 -10.72 13.78 -10.44
N ARG A 102 -11.17 14.17 -11.63
CA ARG A 102 -10.33 14.93 -12.55
C ARG A 102 -9.83 16.17 -11.82
N PRO A 103 -8.54 16.55 -11.95
CA PRO A 103 -8.13 17.92 -11.59
C PRO A 103 -9.10 18.89 -12.27
N GLY A 104 -9.65 19.86 -11.53
CA GLY A 104 -10.71 20.74 -12.05
C GLY A 104 -12.15 20.41 -11.62
N THR A 105 -12.39 19.39 -10.77
CA THR A 105 -13.76 19.15 -10.24
C THR A 105 -13.89 19.70 -8.82
N PRO A 106 -14.42 20.93 -8.64
CA PRO A 106 -14.59 21.51 -7.32
C PRO A 106 -15.58 20.65 -6.52
N SER A 107 -15.22 20.35 -5.28
CA SER A 107 -16.18 19.79 -4.34
C SER A 107 -17.30 20.82 -4.12
N LEU A 108 -18.56 20.37 -3.97
CA LEU A 108 -19.73 21.21 -3.67
C LEU A 108 -19.56 22.18 -2.48
N TYR A 109 -18.49 22.01 -1.68
CA TYR A 109 -18.18 22.80 -0.49
C TYR A 109 -16.82 23.53 -0.54
N SER A 110 -16.09 23.53 -1.67
CA SER A 110 -14.79 24.23 -1.73
C SER A 110 -14.98 25.73 -1.95
N ARG A 111 -14.62 26.53 -0.94
CA ARG A 111 -14.60 28.00 -0.96
C ARG A 111 -13.48 28.62 -1.80
N HIS A 112 -12.65 27.81 -2.47
CA HIS A 112 -11.57 28.29 -3.35
C HIS A 112 -11.84 27.79 -4.76
N LYS A 113 -11.91 28.74 -5.70
CA LYS A 113 -12.02 28.50 -7.15
C LYS A 113 -10.77 27.71 -7.56
N ASP A 114 -10.98 26.61 -8.28
CA ASP A 114 -9.87 25.86 -8.85
C ASP A 114 -9.14 26.78 -9.85
N PRO A 115 -7.83 27.01 -9.71
CA PRO A 115 -7.08 27.90 -10.61
C PRO A 115 -7.07 27.43 -12.07
N GLN A 116 -7.56 26.23 -12.36
CA GLN A 116 -7.68 25.67 -13.72
C GLN A 116 -9.10 25.74 -14.30
N ASP A 117 -10.09 26.30 -13.58
CA ASP A 117 -11.48 26.40 -14.03
C ASP A 117 -11.76 27.75 -14.71
N SER A 118 -11.55 27.80 -16.03
CA SER A 118 -11.80 28.96 -16.89
C SER A 118 -13.23 29.05 -17.43
N ARG A 119 -14.19 28.29 -16.87
CA ARG A 119 -15.60 28.29 -17.33
C ARG A 119 -16.47 29.41 -16.75
N PHE A 120 -15.91 30.27 -15.91
CA PHE A 120 -16.61 31.40 -15.31
C PHE A 120 -15.77 32.69 -15.43
N ASP A 121 -15.33 32.98 -16.65
CA ASP A 121 -14.98 34.34 -17.08
C ASP A 121 -16.15 34.90 -17.90
#